data_AF-A0AAW3Z1T2-F1
#
_entry.id   AF-A0AAW3Z1T2-F1
#
_cell.length_a   1.000
_cell.length_b   1.000
_cell.length_c   1.000
_cell.angle_alpha   90.00
_cell.angle_beta   90.00
_cell.angle_gamma   90.00
#
_symmetry.space_group_name_H-M   'P 1'
#
loop_
_entity.id
_entity.type
_entity.pdbx_description
1 polymer ?
#
loop_
_entity_poly.entity_id
_entity_poly.type
_entity_poly.pdbx_seq_one_letter_code
_entity_poly.pdbx_strand_id
1 'polypeptide(L)'
;QPGAELVPAELRQQLAQHLADYMLPGAFVMLERFPLTPNGKLDRKSLPAPDQSAVAMQAYEAPVGELETTLARIWQDLLGLARVGRHDHFFKLGAHSLLAVQCTTRVRQALALELPLAQLFARPVLRDLAQTLAGAAVSEQAVIPVADR
;
A
#
# COMPACT_ATOMS: atom_id res chain seq x y z
N GLN A 1 12.05 -16.46 -17.93
CA GLN A 1 11.73 -16.10 -19.33
C GLN A 1 12.82 -15.15 -19.81
N PRO A 2 13.44 -15.38 -20.97
CA PRO A 2 14.45 -14.45 -21.49
C PRO A 2 13.76 -13.11 -21.82
N GLY A 3 14.32 -12.00 -21.31
CA GLY A 3 13.79 -10.65 -21.50
C GLY A 3 12.79 -10.16 -20.44
N ALA A 4 12.52 -10.93 -19.37
CA ALA A 4 11.70 -10.44 -18.27
C ALA A 4 12.50 -9.41 -17.45
N GLU A 5 12.03 -8.16 -17.42
CA GLU A 5 12.56 -7.14 -16.52
C GLU A 5 12.18 -7.50 -15.08
N LEU A 6 13.16 -7.59 -14.20
CA LEU A 6 12.95 -8.00 -12.82
C LEU A 6 12.75 -6.76 -11.95
N VAL A 7 11.49 -6.43 -11.68
CA VAL A 7 11.13 -5.30 -10.82
C VAL A 7 10.96 -5.79 -9.37
N PRO A 8 11.73 -5.27 -8.39
CA PRO A 8 11.65 -5.70 -6.99
C PRO A 8 10.24 -5.70 -6.38
N ALA A 9 9.43 -4.69 -6.72
CA ALA A 9 8.04 -4.58 -6.25
C ALA A 9 7.15 -5.73 -6.78
N GLU A 10 7.30 -6.10 -8.06
CA GLU A 10 6.54 -7.20 -8.67
C GLU A 10 6.94 -8.55 -8.08
N LEU A 11 8.24 -8.77 -7.86
CA LEU A 11 8.74 -9.98 -7.20
C LEU A 11 8.19 -10.12 -5.78
N ARG A 12 8.16 -9.03 -5.03
CA ARG A 12 7.56 -9.00 -3.69
C ARG A 12 6.06 -9.31 -3.76
N GLN A 13 5.33 -8.74 -4.71
CA GLN A 13 3.89 -8.99 -4.89
C GLN A 13 3.60 -10.45 -5.24
N GLN A 14 4.41 -11.08 -6.09
CA GLN A 14 4.29 -12.51 -6.39
C GLN A 14 4.54 -13.37 -5.15
N LEU A 15 5.59 -13.07 -4.38
CA LEU A 15 5.89 -13.79 -3.14
C LEU A 15 4.81 -13.62 -2.07
N ALA A 16 4.12 -12.48 -2.01
CA ALA A 16 3.04 -12.22 -1.06
C ALA A 16 1.83 -13.16 -1.25
N GLN A 17 1.70 -13.82 -2.39
CA GLN A 17 0.65 -14.82 -2.64
C GLN A 17 0.95 -16.17 -1.97
N HIS A 18 2.21 -16.40 -1.58
CA HIS A 18 2.69 -17.69 -1.07
C HIS A 18 3.34 -17.59 0.32
N LEU A 19 3.78 -16.40 0.73
CA LEU A 19 4.52 -16.16 1.97
C LEU A 19 3.75 -15.23 2.91
N ALA A 20 3.90 -15.47 4.21
CA ALA A 20 3.43 -14.54 5.23
C ALA A 20 4.23 -13.23 5.20
N ASP A 21 3.63 -12.14 5.67
CA ASP A 21 4.19 -10.79 5.58
C ASP A 21 5.61 -10.66 6.17
N TYR A 22 5.90 -11.35 7.28
CA TYR A 22 7.21 -11.35 7.93
C TYR A 22 8.31 -12.14 7.19
N MET A 23 7.92 -12.94 6.19
CA MET A 23 8.84 -13.68 5.33
C MET A 23 9.16 -12.93 4.03
N LEU A 24 8.46 -11.82 3.74
CA LEU A 24 8.65 -11.05 2.51
C LEU A 24 9.94 -10.23 2.55
N PRO A 25 10.88 -10.46 1.60
CA PRO A 25 12.12 -9.70 1.53
C PRO A 25 11.88 -8.20 1.37
N GLY A 26 12.56 -7.39 2.18
CA GLY A 26 12.51 -5.92 2.08
C GLY A 26 13.30 -5.35 0.88
N ALA A 27 14.20 -6.14 0.31
CA ALA A 27 14.99 -5.75 -0.85
C ALA A 27 15.33 -6.96 -1.74
N PHE A 28 15.48 -6.71 -3.04
CA PHE A 28 15.88 -7.67 -4.06
C PHE A 28 17.05 -7.09 -4.83
N VAL A 29 18.22 -7.72 -4.71
CA VAL A 29 19.43 -7.29 -5.41
C VAL A 29 19.65 -8.19 -6.60
N MET A 30 19.67 -7.61 -7.80
CA MET A 30 19.91 -8.34 -9.03
C MET A 30 21.42 -8.54 -9.23
N LEU A 31 21.81 -9.79 -9.47
CA LEU A 31 23.19 -10.19 -9.71
C LEU A 31 23.24 -10.96 -11.03
N GLU A 32 24.20 -10.62 -11.88
CA GLU A 32 24.49 -11.43 -13.08
C GLU A 32 25.00 -12.82 -12.70
N ARG A 33 25.74 -12.91 -11.59
CA ARG A 33 26.26 -14.14 -11.03
C ARG A 33 26.42 -14.05 -9.52
N PHE A 34 26.26 -15.18 -8.84
CA PHE A 34 26.57 -15.23 -7.41
C PHE A 34 28.08 -15.16 -7.16
N PRO A 35 28.52 -14.39 -6.13
CA PRO A 35 29.90 -14.44 -5.69
C PRO A 35 30.18 -15.80 -5.06
N LEU A 36 31.23 -16.47 -5.52
CA LEU A 36 31.61 -17.78 -5.03
C LEU A 36 32.99 -17.71 -4.36
N THR A 37 33.16 -18.46 -3.28
CA THR A 37 34.47 -18.78 -2.70
C THR A 37 35.32 -19.59 -3.70
N PRO A 38 36.65 -19.70 -3.51
CA PRO A 38 37.51 -20.54 -4.35
C PRO A 38 37.05 -22.01 -4.44
N ASN A 39 36.36 -22.51 -3.41
CA ASN A 39 35.81 -23.87 -3.35
C ASN A 39 34.40 -23.97 -3.97
N GLY A 40 33.92 -22.95 -4.69
CA GLY A 40 32.63 -22.95 -5.38
C GLY A 40 31.39 -22.75 -4.49
N LYS A 41 31.55 -22.53 -3.18
CA LYS A 41 30.44 -22.22 -2.27
C LYS A 41 30.05 -20.73 -2.38
N LEU A 42 28.79 -20.39 -2.14
CA LEU A 42 28.35 -18.98 -2.07
C LEU A 42 29.15 -18.19 -1.03
N ASP A 43 29.78 -17.10 -1.46
CA ASP A 43 30.44 -16.16 -0.58
C ASP A 43 29.46 -15.06 -0.14
N ARG A 44 28.82 -15.30 1.01
CA ARG A 44 27.84 -14.38 1.59
C ARG A 44 28.43 -13.03 1.98
N LYS A 45 29.73 -12.95 2.29
CA LYS A 45 30.37 -11.69 2.71
C LYS A 45 30.59 -10.75 1.54
N SER A 46 30.70 -11.32 0.34
CA SER A 46 30.89 -10.60 -0.91
C SER A 46 29.56 -10.26 -1.61
N LEU A 47 28.41 -10.56 -0.98
CA LEU A 47 27.13 -10.10 -1.48
C LEU A 47 27.04 -8.57 -1.31
N PRO A 48 26.68 -7.83 -2.37
CA PRO A 48 26.52 -6.38 -2.27
C PRO A 48 25.36 -6.03 -1.33
N ALA A 49 25.50 -4.90 -0.64
CA ALA A 49 24.41 -4.32 0.12
C ALA A 49 23.31 -3.83 -0.84
N PRO A 50 22.02 -3.95 -0.48
CA PRO A 50 20.94 -3.38 -1.26
C PRO A 50 21.05 -1.86 -1.30
N ASP A 51 20.97 -1.29 -2.50
CA ASP A 51 20.81 0.15 -2.71
C ASP A 51 19.32 0.54 -2.74
N GLN A 52 19.02 1.82 -2.98
CA GLN A 52 17.62 2.28 -3.04
C GLN A 52 16.82 1.60 -4.17
N SER A 53 17.48 1.21 -5.27
CA SER A 53 16.83 0.54 -6.39
C SER A 53 16.41 -0.90 -6.03
N ALA A 54 17.14 -1.53 -5.12
CA ALA A 54 16.85 -2.87 -4.62
C ALA A 54 15.70 -2.90 -3.61
N VAL A 55 15.32 -1.78 -2.98
CA VAL A 55 14.28 -1.75 -1.96
C VAL A 55 12.92 -2.06 -2.61
N ALA A 56 12.29 -3.16 -2.19
CA ALA A 56 10.96 -3.55 -2.65
C ALA A 56 9.84 -2.91 -1.82
N MET A 57 10.07 -1.69 -1.32
CA MET A 57 8.97 -0.81 -0.95
C MET A 57 8.31 -0.40 -2.26
N GLN A 58 6.97 -0.46 -2.31
CA GLN A 58 6.26 -0.01 -3.50
C GLN A 58 6.73 1.41 -3.83
N ALA A 59 7.18 1.62 -5.08
CA ALA A 59 7.61 2.93 -5.52
C ALA A 59 6.51 3.94 -5.21
N TYR A 60 6.91 5.10 -4.68
CA TYR A 60 5.96 6.16 -4.39
C TYR A 60 5.17 6.50 -5.66
N GLU A 61 3.86 6.32 -5.59
CA GLU A 61 2.92 6.80 -6.59
C GLU A 61 1.95 7.76 -5.91
N ALA A 62 1.78 8.95 -6.50
CA ALA A 62 0.96 9.99 -5.91
C ALA A 62 -0.52 9.57 -5.83
N PRO A 63 -1.27 10.01 -4.80
CA PRO A 63 -2.72 9.90 -4.76
C PRO A 63 -3.37 10.48 -6.01
N VAL A 64 -4.38 9.78 -6.55
CA VAL A 64 -5.09 10.18 -7.78
C VAL A 64 -6.54 10.55 -7.46
N GLY A 65 -6.94 11.76 -7.88
CA GLY A 65 -8.29 12.27 -7.65
C GLY A 65 -8.50 12.83 -6.24
N GLU A 66 -9.65 13.46 -6.02
CA GLU A 66 -9.94 14.20 -4.78
C GLU A 66 -10.02 13.30 -3.55
N LEU A 67 -10.60 12.10 -3.70
CA LEU A 67 -10.81 11.19 -2.58
C LEU A 67 -9.49 10.62 -2.06
N GLU A 68 -8.64 10.09 -2.93
CA GLU A 68 -7.30 9.61 -2.55
C GLU A 68 -6.46 10.75 -1.96
N THR A 69 -6.50 11.94 -2.56
CA THR A 69 -5.74 13.11 -2.10
C THR A 69 -6.17 13.55 -0.69
N THR A 70 -7.47 13.58 -0.42
CA THR A 70 -7.99 13.98 0.89
C THR A 70 -7.67 12.93 1.95
N LEU A 71 -7.81 11.64 1.63
CA LEU A 71 -7.40 10.55 2.52
C LEU A 71 -5.91 10.60 2.83
N ALA A 72 -5.06 10.85 1.83
CA ALA A 72 -3.62 10.95 2.01
C ALA A 72 -3.26 12.08 2.98
N ARG A 73 -3.92 13.24 2.86
CA ARG A 73 -3.75 14.37 3.81
C ARG A 73 -4.13 13.99 5.23
N ILE A 74 -5.29 13.34 5.41
CA ILE A 74 -5.72 12.86 6.74
C ILE A 74 -4.68 11.92 7.34
N TRP A 75 -4.11 11.02 6.53
CA TRP A 75 -3.08 10.07 6.97
C TRP A 75 -1.76 10.77 7.29
N GLN A 76 -1.32 11.72 6.47
CA GLN A 76 -0.14 12.54 6.73
C GLN A 76 -0.25 13.25 8.08
N ASP A 77 -1.40 13.86 8.36
CA ASP A 77 -1.66 14.59 9.61
C ASP A 77 -1.76 13.67 10.83
N LEU A 78 -2.32 12.45 10.67
CA LEU A 78 -2.42 11.47 11.75
C LEU A 78 -1.08 10.82 12.09
N LEU A 79 -0.26 10.54 11.06
CA LEU A 79 0.97 9.76 11.18
C LEU A 79 2.22 10.64 11.26
N GLY A 80 2.10 11.95 11.04
CA GLY A 80 3.23 12.88 11.00
C GLY A 80 4.15 12.65 9.80
N LEU A 81 3.59 12.21 8.67
CA LEU A 81 4.36 11.85 7.47
C LEU A 81 4.37 12.98 6.45
N ALA A 82 5.52 13.24 5.84
CA ALA A 82 5.64 14.24 4.79
C ALA A 82 4.90 13.83 3.50
N ARG A 83 4.83 12.52 3.19
CA ARG A 83 4.18 11.98 1.99
C ARG A 83 3.51 10.66 2.32
N VAL A 84 2.35 10.44 1.69
CA VAL A 84 1.65 9.15 1.64
C VAL A 84 1.33 8.87 0.18
N GLY A 85 1.79 7.72 -0.31
CA GLY A 85 1.52 7.21 -1.64
C GLY A 85 0.20 6.45 -1.70
N ARG A 86 -0.33 6.29 -2.90
CA ARG A 86 -1.63 5.64 -3.10
C ARG A 86 -1.65 4.15 -2.75
N HIS A 87 -0.51 3.48 -2.83
CA HIS A 87 -0.38 2.07 -2.46
C HIS A 87 0.08 1.88 -1.01
N ASP A 88 0.24 2.96 -0.24
CA ASP A 88 0.64 2.84 1.15
C ASP A 88 -0.45 2.17 1.97
N HIS A 89 0.02 1.34 2.90
CA HIS A 89 -0.82 0.57 3.79
C HIS A 89 -0.83 1.21 5.17
N PHE A 90 -2.01 1.60 5.65
CA PHE A 90 -2.22 2.39 6.86
C PHE A 90 -1.43 1.87 8.07
N PHE A 91 -1.55 0.58 8.37
CA PHE A 91 -0.87 -0.05 9.51
C PHE A 91 0.63 -0.27 9.29
N LYS A 92 1.12 -0.38 8.03
CA LYS A 92 2.56 -0.51 7.73
C LYS A 92 3.27 0.84 7.86
N LEU A 93 2.53 1.94 7.75
CA LEU A 93 2.99 3.29 8.07
C LEU A 93 3.02 3.59 9.58
N GLY A 94 2.70 2.62 10.44
CA GLY A 94 2.73 2.78 11.90
C GLY A 94 1.40 3.13 12.55
N ALA A 95 0.28 3.10 11.80
CA ALA A 95 -1.03 3.31 12.38
C ALA A 95 -1.42 2.17 13.34
N HIS A 96 -2.23 2.51 14.35
CA HIS A 96 -2.80 1.56 15.32
C HIS A 96 -4.28 1.89 15.58
N SER A 97 -4.96 1.10 16.42
CA SER A 97 -6.41 1.15 16.61
C SER A 97 -6.95 2.55 16.96
N LEU A 98 -6.29 3.30 17.84
CA LEU A 98 -6.70 4.68 18.16
C LEU A 98 -6.61 5.62 16.95
N LEU A 99 -5.52 5.54 16.17
CA LEU A 99 -5.38 6.31 14.93
C LEU A 99 -6.43 5.90 13.89
N ALA A 100 -6.81 4.63 13.85
CA ALA A 100 -7.89 4.14 13.00
C ALA A 100 -9.23 4.78 13.37
N VAL A 101 -9.57 4.86 14.65
CA VAL A 101 -10.79 5.55 15.13
C VAL A 101 -10.75 7.06 14.86
N GLN A 102 -9.59 7.70 15.00
CA GLN A 102 -9.44 9.12 14.64
C GLN A 102 -9.58 9.33 13.13
N CYS A 103 -9.07 8.41 12.31
CA CYS A 103 -9.20 8.42 10.86
C CYS A 103 -10.66 8.38 10.42
N THR A 104 -11.48 7.47 10.97
CA THR A 104 -12.91 7.40 10.62
C THR A 104 -13.64 8.71 10.94
N THR A 105 -13.30 9.35 12.06
CA THR A 105 -13.87 10.64 12.47
C THR A 105 -13.48 11.76 11.51
N ARG A 106 -12.21 11.84 11.12
CA ARG A 106 -11.72 12.88 10.18
C ARG A 106 -12.25 12.68 8.76
N VAL A 107 -12.38 11.43 8.31
CA VAL A 107 -13.01 11.11 7.02
C VAL A 107 -14.45 11.60 6.98
N ARG A 108 -15.23 11.32 8.03
CA ARG A 108 -16.60 11.84 8.15
C ARG A 108 -16.65 13.37 8.08
N GLN A 109 -15.75 14.06 8.78
CA GLN A 109 -15.71 15.52 8.80
C GLN A 109 -15.28 16.14 7.46
N ALA A 110 -14.29 15.54 6.78
CA ALA A 110 -13.70 16.12 5.57
C ALA A 110 -14.47 15.74 4.30
N LEU A 111 -15.08 14.55 4.25
CA LEU A 111 -15.69 13.99 3.05
C LEU A 111 -17.20 13.79 3.18
N ALA A 112 -17.79 14.00 4.37
CA ALA A 112 -19.18 13.65 4.67
C ALA A 112 -19.53 12.17 4.37
N LEU A 113 -18.51 11.29 4.38
CA LEU A 113 -18.66 9.86 4.14
C LEU A 113 -18.40 9.08 5.41
N GLU A 114 -19.15 7.99 5.59
CA GLU A 114 -18.89 7.02 6.64
C GLU A 114 -17.76 6.09 6.23
N LEU A 115 -16.72 6.01 7.06
CA LEU A 115 -15.71 4.96 6.96
C LEU A 115 -15.90 3.96 8.11
N PRO A 116 -16.53 2.80 7.86
CA PRO A 116 -16.61 1.75 8.87
C PRO A 116 -15.20 1.26 9.22
N LEU A 117 -14.93 1.11 10.52
CA LEU A 117 -13.62 0.62 10.98
C LEU A 117 -13.29 -0.74 10.36
N ALA A 118 -14.29 -1.61 10.20
CA ALA A 118 -14.14 -2.91 9.53
C ALA A 118 -13.60 -2.78 8.10
N GLN A 119 -14.00 -1.74 7.34
CA GLN A 119 -13.52 -1.51 5.98
C GLN A 119 -12.06 -1.07 5.97
N LEU A 120 -11.65 -0.22 6.93
CA LEU A 120 -10.24 0.19 7.06
C LEU A 120 -9.32 -1.01 7.37
N PHE A 121 -9.77 -1.97 8.18
CA PHE A 121 -9.02 -3.20 8.44
C PHE A 121 -9.05 -4.18 7.26
N ALA A 122 -10.17 -4.26 6.53
CA ALA A 122 -10.31 -5.16 5.38
C ALA A 122 -9.54 -4.65 4.15
N ARG A 123 -9.46 -3.34 3.95
CA ARG A 123 -8.81 -2.68 2.80
C ARG A 123 -7.92 -1.52 3.27
N PRO A 124 -6.79 -1.83 3.94
CA PRO A 124 -5.92 -0.83 4.56
C PRO A 124 -5.01 -0.08 3.59
N VAL A 125 -5.14 -0.30 2.28
CA VAL A 125 -4.37 0.38 1.23
C VAL A 125 -5.14 1.62 0.79
N LEU A 126 -4.46 2.76 0.66
CA LEU A 126 -5.11 4.06 0.43
C LEU A 126 -6.04 4.07 -0.79
N ARG A 127 -5.58 3.59 -1.95
CA ARG A 127 -6.39 3.48 -3.18
C ARG A 127 -7.64 2.59 -3.00
N ASP A 128 -7.50 1.47 -2.30
CA ASP A 128 -8.58 0.47 -2.18
C ASP A 128 -9.64 0.95 -1.17
N LEU A 129 -9.20 1.67 -0.15
CA LEU A 129 -10.07 2.39 0.78
C LEU A 129 -10.85 3.49 0.05
N ALA A 130 -10.17 4.29 -0.78
CA ALA A 130 -10.81 5.33 -1.57
C ALA A 130 -11.87 4.77 -2.52
N GLN A 131 -11.57 3.67 -3.21
CA GLN A 131 -12.54 2.98 -4.08
C GLN A 131 -13.78 2.50 -3.32
N THR A 132 -13.59 1.99 -2.10
CA THR A 132 -14.69 1.52 -1.25
C THR A 132 -15.61 2.66 -0.83
N LEU A 133 -15.05 3.80 -0.47
CA LEU A 133 -15.80 5.01 -0.11
C LEU A 133 -16.54 5.61 -1.32
N ALA A 134 -15.92 5.59 -2.51
CA ALA A 134 -16.58 6.03 -3.74
C ALA A 134 -17.79 5.15 -4.09
N GLY A 135 -17.68 3.82 -3.94
CA GLY A 135 -18.79 2.90 -4.19
C GLY A 135 -19.96 3.06 -3.21
N ALA A 136 -19.67 3.41 -1.96
CA ALA A 136 -20.70 3.72 -0.96
C ALA A 136 -21.47 5.01 -1.31
N ALA A 137 -20.76 6.06 -1.72
CA ALA A 137 -21.38 7.33 -2.12
C ALA A 137 -22.33 7.19 -3.32
N VAL A 138 -21.97 6.36 -4.30
CA VAL A 138 -22.82 6.09 -5.48
C VAL A 138 -24.07 5.29 -5.10
N SER A 139 -23.98 4.40 -4.09
CA SER A 139 -25.12 3.58 -3.65
C SER A 139 -26.17 4.38 -2.88
N GLU A 140 -25.78 5.42 -2.14
CA GLU A 140 -26.74 6.33 -1.48
C GLU A 140 -27.46 7.27 -2.45
N GLN A 141 -26.87 7.54 -3.62
CA GLN A 141 -27.48 8.42 -4.64
C GLN A 141 -28.42 7.68 -5.61
N ALA A 142 -28.49 6.34 -5.55
CA ALA A 142 -29.20 5.51 -6.51
C ALA A 142 -30.50 4.86 -5.97
N VAL A 143 -31.33 5.58 -5.21
CA VAL A 143 -32.74 5.19 -4.89
C VAL A 143 -33.50 6.52 -4.70
N ILE A 144 -34.52 6.95 -5.47
CA ILE A 144 -35.84 6.37 -5.74
C ILE A 144 -36.37 6.98 -7.07
N PRO A 145 -36.82 6.23 -8.10
CA PRO A 145 -37.72 6.81 -9.10
C PRO A 145 -39.08 7.04 -8.42
N VAL A 146 -39.53 8.29 -8.41
CA VAL A 146 -40.89 8.65 -7.98
C VAL A 146 -41.87 7.86 -8.85
N ALA A 147 -42.50 6.85 -8.26
CA ALA A 147 -43.63 6.17 -8.88
C ALA A 147 -44.82 7.12 -8.79
N ASP A 148 -45.09 7.80 -9.90
CA ASP A 148 -46.26 8.67 -10.11
C ASP A 148 -47.44 7.80 -10.58
N ARG A 149 -48.45 7.64 -9.69
CA ARG A 149 -49.91 7.67 -9.93
C ARG A 149 -50.70 6.92 -8.87
#